data_AF-A0A1V5U5B0-F1
#
_entry.id   AF-A0A1V5U5B0-F1
#
_cell.length_a   1.000
_cell.length_b   1.000
_cell.length_c   1.000
_cell.angle_alpha   90.00
_cell.angle_beta   90.00
_cell.angle_gamma   90.00
#
_symmetry.space_group_name_H-M   'P 1'
#
loop_
_entity.id
_entity.type
_entity.pdbx_description
1 polymer ?
#
loop_
_entity_poly.entity_id
_entity_poly.type
_entity_poly.pdbx_seq_one_letter_code
_entity_poly.pdbx_strand_id
1 'polypeptide(L)'
;MRFEGPIDIRPLTVRGTFGIAWRLLRRNFGAAFFYALIMQLILLFGAAVAVSPVLGSLIKGDYESADFVIGIVVAVLLFLALMLAVFLLYQPIYSGVVYGEMSARVYGHGASLGNLFRRSKYALKRFFTTYLCLVVCGIVVSIAQSILSGLFGGIFSFAGTAAALPAIFSGGLMERAWNGSFADPLRLISSFGAGLAGFFLFTMILQFGVQLCGQSFLCFTYPVAVNESAFNFDAVGRSLKLASKRFGRILGVKALFLLIVLCGELALGALMLPGILLLIDSASAASVTAGIVISAVLALAATCATIVCTLYVPALDTVLYYDARVRLEGDAWLRMEKPEARSGPEAYPAGQAHYDEAAQTNQNDARRVGQDGAPGNENNGGEYGA
;
A
#
# COMPACT_ATOMS: atom_id res chain seq x y z
N MET A 1 1.71 30.20 -9.06
CA MET A 1 2.45 29.10 -9.71
C MET A 1 1.74 28.80 -11.03
N ARG A 2 2.43 28.85 -12.18
CA ARG A 2 1.80 28.59 -13.49
C ARG A 2 1.31 27.14 -13.52
N PHE A 3 0.00 26.95 -13.64
CA PHE A 3 -0.58 25.63 -13.86
C PHE A 3 -0.12 25.14 -15.23
N GLU A 4 0.83 24.21 -15.26
CA GLU A 4 1.09 23.44 -16.46
C GLU A 4 -0.21 22.74 -16.85
N GLY A 5 -0.58 22.82 -18.13
CA GLY A 5 -1.81 22.20 -18.63
C GLY A 5 -1.90 20.68 -18.38
N PRO A 6 -3.04 20.07 -18.75
CA PRO A 6 -3.26 18.63 -18.63
C PRO A 6 -2.08 17.83 -19.21
N ILE A 7 -1.69 16.74 -18.54
CA ILE A 7 -0.64 15.85 -19.03
C ILE A 7 -1.23 14.93 -20.10
N ASP A 8 -0.76 15.04 -21.33
CA ASP A 8 -1.10 14.09 -22.39
C ASP A 8 -0.43 12.74 -22.09
N ILE A 9 -1.23 11.75 -21.67
CA ILE A 9 -0.76 10.40 -21.38
C ILE A 9 -1.01 9.53 -22.63
N ARG A 10 0.07 9.28 -23.37
CA ARG A 10 0.13 8.32 -24.49
C ARG A 10 0.66 6.97 -23.99
N PRO A 11 0.58 5.88 -24.78
CA PRO A 11 1.22 4.63 -24.42
C PRO A 11 2.71 4.84 -24.08
N LEU A 12 3.09 4.65 -22.81
CA LEU A 12 4.40 5.07 -22.31
C LEU A 12 5.49 4.02 -22.52
N THR A 13 6.76 4.40 -22.54
CA THR A 13 7.86 3.46 -22.29
C THR A 13 8.11 3.33 -20.79
N VAL A 14 8.89 2.34 -20.34
CA VAL A 14 9.22 2.20 -18.90
C VAL A 14 9.83 3.49 -18.36
N ARG A 15 10.81 4.09 -19.07
CA ARG A 15 11.38 5.40 -18.73
C ARG A 15 10.34 6.52 -18.72
N GLY A 16 9.40 6.51 -19.67
CA GLY A 16 8.28 7.46 -19.73
C GLY A 16 7.37 7.39 -18.51
N THR A 17 7.08 6.18 -18.01
CA THR A 17 6.26 5.95 -16.81
C THR A 17 6.89 6.61 -15.58
N PHE A 18 8.18 6.37 -15.32
CA PHE A 18 8.88 7.02 -14.20
C PHE A 18 8.98 8.53 -14.38
N GLY A 19 9.28 9.00 -15.60
CA GLY A 19 9.37 10.43 -15.89
C GLY A 19 8.07 11.19 -15.66
N ILE A 20 6.93 10.62 -16.06
CA ILE A 20 5.61 11.23 -15.85
C ILE A 20 5.18 11.12 -14.39
N ALA A 21 5.42 10.00 -13.72
CA ALA A 21 5.14 9.87 -12.29
C ALA A 21 5.93 10.90 -11.47
N TRP A 22 7.20 11.11 -11.79
CA TRP A 22 8.02 12.16 -11.18
C TRP A 22 7.49 13.57 -11.47
N ARG A 23 7.09 13.85 -12.72
CA ARG A 23 6.49 15.12 -13.10
C ARG A 23 5.20 15.39 -12.32
N LEU A 24 4.36 14.36 -12.14
CA LEU A 24 3.12 14.42 -11.38
C LEU A 24 3.38 14.71 -9.90
N LEU A 25 4.38 14.05 -9.31
CA LEU A 25 4.78 14.29 -7.93
C LEU A 25 5.28 15.72 -7.72
N ARG A 26 6.09 16.24 -8.65
CA ARG A 26 6.69 17.57 -8.58
C ARG A 26 5.65 18.70 -8.66
N ARG A 27 4.53 18.48 -9.35
CA ARG A 27 3.42 19.44 -9.42
C ARG A 27 2.84 19.67 -8.03
N ASN A 28 2.95 20.89 -7.52
CA ASN A 28 2.49 21.23 -6.17
C ASN A 28 3.05 20.28 -5.09
N PHE A 29 4.33 19.93 -5.20
CA PHE A 29 5.02 19.03 -4.28
C PHE A 29 4.90 19.49 -2.82
N GLY A 30 5.05 20.80 -2.57
CA GLY A 30 5.02 21.36 -1.22
C GLY A 30 3.75 20.98 -0.45
N ALA A 31 2.56 21.18 -1.03
CA ALA A 31 1.30 20.87 -0.35
C ALA A 31 1.15 19.37 -0.02
N ALA A 32 1.50 18.48 -0.96
CA ALA A 32 1.45 17.04 -0.71
C ALA A 32 2.52 16.58 0.29
N PHE A 33 3.73 17.14 0.21
CA PHE A 33 4.82 16.84 1.13
C PHE A 33 4.46 17.24 2.56
N PHE A 34 3.98 18.47 2.78
CA PHE A 34 3.57 18.91 4.11
C PHE A 34 2.36 18.13 4.65
N TYR A 35 1.41 17.76 3.78
CA TYR A 35 0.31 16.88 4.18
C TYR A 35 0.83 15.52 4.66
N ALA A 36 1.69 14.86 3.88
CA ALA A 36 2.27 13.58 4.25
C ALA A 36 3.17 13.67 5.50
N LEU A 37 3.93 14.76 5.64
CA LEU A 37 4.75 15.03 6.82
C LEU A 37 3.90 15.18 8.08
N ILE A 38 2.82 15.97 8.04
CA ILE A 38 1.91 16.11 9.18
C ILE A 38 1.27 14.76 9.52
N MET A 39 0.82 14.01 8.52
CA MET A 39 0.25 12.68 8.71
C MET A 39 1.27 11.72 9.36
N GLN A 40 2.53 11.74 8.91
CA GLN A 40 3.61 10.94 9.50
C GLN A 40 3.94 11.37 10.95
N LEU A 41 3.94 12.68 11.24
CA LEU A 41 4.16 13.20 12.59
C LEU A 41 3.05 12.77 13.56
N ILE A 42 1.80 12.70 13.09
CA ILE A 42 0.68 12.17 13.90
C ILE A 42 0.94 10.70 14.25
N LEU A 43 1.43 9.88 13.30
CA LEU A 43 1.78 8.49 13.56
C LEU A 43 2.93 8.36 14.55
N LEU A 44 3.99 9.15 14.38
CA LEU A 44 5.14 9.17 15.29
C LEU A 44 4.73 9.60 16.70
N PHE A 45 3.86 10.60 16.82
CA PHE A 45 3.31 11.02 18.10
C PHE A 45 2.50 9.90 18.76
N GLY A 46 1.62 9.23 18.01
CA GLY A 46 0.88 8.08 18.52
C GLY A 46 1.81 6.95 19.01
N ALA A 47 2.87 6.65 18.26
CA ALA A 47 3.86 5.65 18.65
C ALA A 47 4.64 6.07 19.91
N ALA A 48 5.01 7.34 20.04
CA ALA A 48 5.67 7.87 21.23
C ALA A 48 4.76 7.78 22.47
N VAL A 49 3.47 8.10 22.33
CA VAL A 49 2.48 7.94 23.40
C VAL A 49 2.34 6.47 23.81
N ALA A 50 2.34 5.54 22.85
CA ALA A 50 2.25 4.11 23.16
C ALA A 50 3.46 3.59 23.95
N VAL A 51 4.66 4.15 23.73
CA VAL A 51 5.90 3.74 24.45
C VAL A 51 6.06 4.45 25.81
N SER A 52 5.39 5.59 26.00
CA SER A 52 5.51 6.42 27.21
C SER A 52 5.35 5.69 28.56
N PRO A 53 4.47 4.67 28.73
CA PRO A 53 4.28 4.00 30.01
C PRO A 53 5.51 3.21 30.48
N VAL A 54 6.36 2.76 29.55
CA VAL A 54 7.56 1.95 29.87
C VAL A 54 8.80 2.84 30.04
N LEU A 55 8.76 4.07 29.52
CA LEU A 55 9.92 4.95 29.42
C LEU A 55 10.50 5.32 30.80
N GLY A 56 9.65 5.56 31.80
CA GLY A 56 10.10 5.91 33.15
C GLY A 56 10.90 4.80 33.84
N SER A 57 10.44 3.56 33.73
CA SER A 57 11.13 2.39 34.27
C SER A 57 12.39 2.03 33.48
N LEU A 58 12.39 2.21 32.15
CA LEU A 58 13.56 2.05 31.29
C LEU A 58 14.69 3.02 31.67
N ILE A 59 14.37 4.29 31.91
CA ILE A 59 15.35 5.31 32.30
C ILE A 59 15.96 5.01 33.67
N LYS A 60 15.15 4.48 34.59
CA LYS A 60 15.60 4.12 35.95
C LYS A 60 16.33 2.77 36.01
N GLY A 61 16.27 1.96 34.96
CA GLY A 61 16.83 0.60 34.94
C GLY A 61 16.11 -0.37 35.86
N ASP A 62 14.85 -0.11 36.21
CA ASP A 62 14.07 -0.88 37.17
C ASP A 62 13.16 -1.88 36.45
N TYR A 63 13.77 -2.95 35.94
CA TYR A 63 13.11 -3.97 35.12
C TYR A 63 12.29 -5.00 35.92
N GLU A 64 12.46 -5.03 37.25
CA GLU A 64 11.76 -6.00 38.12
C GLU A 64 10.55 -5.38 38.84
N SER A 65 10.40 -4.05 38.76
CA SER A 65 9.24 -3.36 39.34
C SER A 65 7.91 -3.84 38.74
N ALA A 66 6.89 -3.97 39.60
CA ALA A 66 5.51 -4.18 39.16
C ALA A 66 5.04 -3.08 38.20
N ASP A 67 5.51 -1.84 38.40
CA ASP A 67 5.25 -0.70 37.53
C ASP A 67 5.79 -0.90 36.11
N PHE A 68 6.95 -1.54 35.94
CA PHE A 68 7.48 -1.88 34.62
C PHE A 68 6.60 -2.91 33.89
N VAL A 69 6.19 -3.97 34.59
CA VAL A 69 5.32 -5.01 34.02
C VAL A 69 3.96 -4.42 33.61
N ILE A 70 3.35 -3.60 34.47
CA ILE A 70 2.10 -2.88 34.17
C ILE A 70 2.31 -1.93 32.98
N GLY A 71 3.41 -1.19 32.97
CA GLY A 71 3.80 -0.30 31.87
C GLY A 71 3.87 -1.02 30.53
N ILE A 72 4.48 -2.22 30.48
CA ILE A 72 4.55 -3.04 29.26
C ILE A 72 3.14 -3.41 28.78
N VAL A 73 2.28 -3.90 29.67
CA VAL A 73 0.92 -4.29 29.29
C VAL A 73 0.15 -3.09 28.72
N VAL A 74 0.22 -1.93 29.37
CA VAL A 74 -0.41 -0.70 28.89
C VAL A 74 0.17 -0.26 27.54
N ALA A 75 1.49 -0.31 27.37
CA ALA A 75 2.14 0.06 26.12
C ALA A 75 1.74 -0.86 24.96
N VAL A 76 1.64 -2.17 25.19
CA VAL A 76 1.15 -3.14 24.19
C VAL A 76 -0.30 -2.82 23.81
N LEU A 77 -1.17 -2.54 24.78
CA LEU A 77 -2.56 -2.18 24.52
C LEU A 77 -2.69 -0.87 23.72
N LEU A 78 -1.91 0.15 24.08
CA LEU A 78 -1.88 1.42 23.33
C LEU A 78 -1.33 1.22 21.91
N PHE A 79 -0.32 0.36 21.74
CA PHE A 79 0.24 0.05 20.42
C PHE A 79 -0.76 -0.71 19.55
N LEU A 80 -1.50 -1.67 20.12
CA LEU A 80 -2.59 -2.37 19.43
C LEU A 80 -3.71 -1.41 19.03
N ALA A 81 -4.11 -0.50 19.92
CA ALA A 81 -5.10 0.53 19.62
C ALA A 81 -4.62 1.49 18.52
N LEU A 82 -3.35 1.89 18.54
CA LEU A 82 -2.73 2.70 17.48
C LEU A 82 -2.75 1.95 16.15
N MET A 83 -2.33 0.68 16.12
CA MET A 83 -2.34 -0.12 14.90
C MET A 83 -3.75 -0.29 14.32
N LEU A 84 -4.75 -0.47 15.19
CA LEU A 84 -6.15 -0.50 14.78
C LEU A 84 -6.61 0.84 14.19
N ALA A 85 -6.22 1.97 14.81
CA ALA A 85 -6.52 3.31 14.29
C ALA A 85 -5.81 3.57 12.95
N VAL A 86 -4.56 3.10 12.79
CA VAL A 86 -3.82 3.20 11.53
C VAL A 86 -4.55 2.42 10.43
N PHE A 87 -4.95 1.19 10.75
CA PHE A 87 -5.65 0.32 9.83
C PHE A 87 -7.04 0.87 9.44
N LEU A 88 -7.89 1.22 10.40
CA LEU A 88 -9.28 1.61 10.14
C LEU A 88 -9.44 3.06 9.70
N LEU A 89 -8.61 3.98 10.17
CA LEU A 89 -8.80 5.42 9.95
C LEU A 89 -7.71 5.99 9.05
N TYR A 90 -6.44 5.83 9.44
CA TYR A 90 -5.34 6.50 8.75
C TYR A 90 -5.21 6.03 7.29
N GLN A 91 -5.15 4.72 7.06
CA GLN A 91 -4.86 4.15 5.75
C GLN A 91 -5.91 4.51 4.67
N PRO A 92 -7.24 4.36 4.91
CA PRO A 92 -8.24 4.77 3.92
C PRO A 92 -8.27 6.29 3.70
N ILE A 93 -8.05 7.10 4.74
CA ILE A 93 -8.00 8.57 4.62
C ILE A 93 -6.79 8.99 3.78
N TYR A 94 -5.60 8.52 4.15
CA TYR A 94 -4.36 8.88 3.48
C TYR A 94 -4.38 8.45 2.01
N SER A 95 -4.72 7.18 1.74
CA SER A 95 -4.77 6.65 0.38
C SER A 95 -5.80 7.40 -0.46
N GLY A 96 -7.04 7.57 0.03
CA GLY A 96 -8.09 8.27 -0.71
C GLY A 96 -7.72 9.71 -1.10
N VAL A 97 -7.11 10.47 -0.18
CA VAL A 97 -6.69 11.85 -0.45
C VAL A 97 -5.53 11.91 -1.43
N VAL A 98 -4.51 11.07 -1.26
CA VAL A 98 -3.30 11.11 -2.09
C VAL A 98 -3.59 10.60 -3.51
N TYR A 99 -4.32 9.50 -3.68
CA TYR A 99 -4.73 9.02 -5.01
C TYR A 99 -5.67 10.03 -5.72
N GLY A 100 -6.56 10.68 -4.97
CA GLY A 100 -7.41 11.77 -5.48
C GLY A 100 -6.60 12.96 -5.98
N GLU A 101 -5.60 13.39 -5.21
CA GLU A 101 -4.71 14.50 -5.59
C GLU A 101 -3.83 14.13 -6.79
N MET A 102 -3.28 12.91 -6.84
CA MET A 102 -2.47 12.47 -7.99
C MET A 102 -3.30 12.39 -9.27
N SER A 103 -4.55 11.94 -9.21
CA SER A 103 -5.46 12.00 -10.36
C SER A 103 -5.75 13.44 -10.79
N ALA A 104 -6.08 14.34 -9.85
CA ALA A 104 -6.35 15.74 -10.16
C ALA A 104 -5.18 16.44 -10.87
N ARG A 105 -3.94 16.10 -10.49
CA ARG A 105 -2.71 16.64 -11.10
C ARG A 105 -2.50 16.21 -12.54
N VAL A 106 -3.06 15.06 -12.96
CA VAL A 106 -3.04 14.64 -14.37
C VAL A 106 -3.82 15.64 -15.23
N TYR A 107 -4.95 16.11 -14.71
CA TYR A 107 -5.79 17.14 -15.34
C TYR A 107 -5.27 18.57 -15.13
N GLY A 108 -4.07 18.76 -14.58
CA GLY A 108 -3.48 20.09 -14.35
C GLY A 108 -3.99 20.81 -13.10
N HIS A 109 -4.79 20.16 -12.24
CA HIS A 109 -5.28 20.75 -11.00
C HIS A 109 -4.36 20.38 -9.83
N GLY A 110 -4.17 21.29 -8.87
CA GLY A 110 -3.41 21.02 -7.66
C GLY A 110 -4.10 21.62 -6.44
N ALA A 111 -4.30 20.83 -5.39
CA ALA A 111 -4.98 21.30 -4.18
C ALA A 111 -4.01 21.99 -3.21
N SER A 112 -4.46 23.06 -2.55
CA SER A 112 -3.73 23.64 -1.41
C SER A 112 -3.75 22.68 -0.21
N LEU A 113 -2.83 22.87 0.74
CA LEU A 113 -2.74 22.07 1.96
C LEU A 113 -4.08 22.03 2.73
N GLY A 114 -4.75 23.18 2.87
CA GLY A 114 -6.05 23.27 3.54
C GLY A 114 -7.15 22.48 2.82
N ASN A 115 -7.12 22.45 1.49
CA ASN A 115 -8.06 21.64 0.71
C ASN A 115 -7.80 20.14 0.86
N LEU A 116 -6.54 19.71 1.01
CA LEU A 116 -6.20 18.31 1.29
C LEU A 116 -6.77 17.86 2.65
N PHE A 117 -6.58 18.64 3.72
CA PHE A 117 -7.17 18.33 5.04
C PHE A 117 -8.70 18.38 5.03
N ARG A 118 -9.31 19.29 4.27
CA ARG A 118 -10.76 19.31 4.11
C ARG A 118 -11.26 18.03 3.43
N ARG A 119 -10.55 17.53 2.42
CA ARG A 119 -10.85 16.26 1.75
C ARG A 119 -10.69 15.05 2.68
N SER A 120 -9.72 15.06 3.60
CA SER A 120 -9.53 13.98 4.58
C SER A 120 -10.80 13.63 5.37
N LYS A 121 -11.64 14.63 5.68
CA LYS A 121 -12.93 14.43 6.37
C LYS A 121 -13.91 13.57 5.59
N TYR A 122 -13.93 13.72 4.26
CA TYR A 122 -14.85 13.00 3.37
C TYR A 122 -14.24 11.71 2.82
N ALA A 123 -12.91 11.62 2.80
CA ALA A 123 -12.18 10.46 2.28
C ALA A 123 -12.52 9.17 3.04
N LEU A 124 -12.66 9.24 4.37
CA LEU A 124 -13.06 8.06 5.16
C LEU A 124 -14.42 7.53 4.71
N LYS A 125 -15.45 8.37 4.67
CA LYS A 125 -16.81 7.96 4.28
C LYS A 125 -16.86 7.37 2.86
N ARG A 126 -16.07 7.92 1.93
CA ARG A 126 -16.08 7.50 0.52
C ARG A 126 -15.25 6.23 0.26
N PHE A 127 -14.07 6.10 0.86
CA PHE A 127 -13.11 5.05 0.51
C PHE A 127 -13.01 3.92 1.53
N PHE A 128 -13.62 4.03 2.71
CA PHE A 128 -13.51 3.02 3.76
C PHE A 128 -13.96 1.62 3.31
N THR A 129 -15.13 1.49 2.67
CA THR A 129 -15.61 0.19 2.19
C THR A 129 -14.74 -0.37 1.06
N THR A 130 -14.25 0.49 0.17
CA THR A 130 -13.32 0.07 -0.89
C THR A 130 -11.98 -0.41 -0.31
N TYR A 131 -11.50 0.25 0.75
CA TYR A 131 -10.33 -0.20 1.50
C TYR A 131 -10.56 -1.56 2.15
N LEU A 132 -11.70 -1.80 2.78
CA LEU A 132 -12.03 -3.11 3.35
C LEU A 132 -12.07 -4.20 2.27
N CYS A 133 -12.68 -3.95 1.11
CA CYS A 133 -12.64 -4.88 -0.03
C CYS A 133 -11.21 -5.16 -0.49
N LEU A 134 -10.37 -4.12 -0.58
CA LEU A 134 -8.96 -4.26 -0.91
C LEU A 134 -8.21 -5.11 0.13
N VAL A 135 -8.50 -4.93 1.42
CA VAL A 135 -7.92 -5.75 2.50
C VAL A 135 -8.36 -7.20 2.38
N VAL A 136 -9.64 -7.48 2.13
CA VAL A 136 -10.13 -8.84 1.91
C VAL A 136 -9.35 -9.52 0.78
N CYS A 137 -9.13 -8.82 -0.33
CA CYS A 137 -8.31 -9.35 -1.43
C CYS A 137 -6.83 -9.49 -1.04
N GLY A 138 -6.30 -8.58 -0.21
CA GLY A 138 -4.97 -8.71 0.38
C GLY A 138 -4.84 -9.97 1.25
N ILE A 139 -5.85 -10.29 2.05
CA ILE A 139 -5.90 -11.52 2.86
C ILE A 139 -5.89 -12.75 1.95
N VAL A 140 -6.63 -12.73 0.83
CA VAL A 140 -6.59 -13.84 -0.15
C VAL A 140 -5.18 -14.03 -0.70
N VAL A 141 -4.46 -12.95 -1.03
CA VAL A 141 -3.05 -13.03 -1.44
C VAL A 141 -2.18 -13.62 -0.32
N SER A 142 -2.37 -13.17 0.93
CA SER A 142 -1.62 -13.70 2.08
C SER A 142 -1.93 -15.17 2.38
N ILE A 143 -3.16 -15.63 2.16
CA ILE A 143 -3.53 -17.04 2.26
C ILE A 143 -2.83 -17.85 1.17
N ALA A 144 -2.87 -17.38 -0.09
CA ALA A 144 -2.17 -18.04 -1.18
C ALA A 144 -0.66 -18.14 -0.91
N GLN A 145 -0.08 -17.06 -0.39
CA GLN A 145 1.32 -17.01 0.04
C GLN A 145 1.59 -18.02 1.18
N SER A 146 0.72 -18.12 2.18
CA SER A 146 0.86 -19.06 3.30
C SER A 146 0.77 -20.52 2.84
N ILE A 147 -0.16 -20.83 1.93
CA ILE A 147 -0.27 -22.17 1.33
C ILE A 147 1.02 -22.52 0.58
N LEU A 148 1.53 -21.61 -0.24
CA LEU A 148 2.76 -21.85 -0.99
C LEU A 148 3.96 -22.04 -0.06
N SER A 149 4.05 -21.24 1.01
CA SER A 149 5.04 -21.40 2.08
C SER A 149 4.95 -22.77 2.74
N GLY A 150 3.73 -23.23 3.06
CA GLY A 150 3.50 -24.53 3.69
C GLY A 150 3.86 -25.69 2.78
N LEU A 151 3.51 -25.62 1.49
CA LEU A 151 3.83 -26.66 0.50
C LEU A 151 5.35 -26.82 0.35
N PHE A 152 6.07 -25.73 0.10
CA PHE A 152 7.52 -25.78 -0.03
C PHE A 152 8.20 -26.04 1.32
N GLY A 153 7.70 -25.45 2.40
CA GLY A 153 8.19 -25.68 3.76
C GLY A 153 8.12 -27.15 4.16
N GLY A 154 7.02 -27.84 3.86
CA GLY A 154 6.88 -29.28 4.11
C GLY A 154 7.84 -30.14 3.29
N ILE A 155 7.93 -29.90 1.98
CA ILE A 155 8.81 -30.65 1.07
C ILE A 155 10.29 -30.49 1.48
N PHE A 156 10.72 -29.27 1.78
CA PHE A 156 12.12 -29.00 2.12
C PHE A 156 12.46 -29.32 3.58
N SER A 157 11.51 -29.23 4.52
CA SER A 157 11.73 -29.74 5.89
C SER A 157 11.87 -31.25 5.90
N PHE A 158 11.07 -31.95 5.09
CA PHE A 158 11.21 -33.39 4.87
C PHE A 158 12.53 -33.74 4.16
N ALA A 159 12.90 -33.02 3.10
CA ALA A 159 14.17 -33.23 2.40
C ALA A 159 15.39 -32.90 3.29
N GLY A 160 15.30 -31.84 4.10
CA GLY A 160 16.35 -31.44 5.04
C GLY A 160 16.52 -32.44 6.19
N THR A 161 15.43 -32.95 6.74
CA THR A 161 15.49 -34.03 7.75
C THR A 161 15.95 -35.36 7.14
N ALA A 162 15.54 -35.70 5.93
CA ALA A 162 16.00 -36.89 5.21
C ALA A 162 17.49 -36.81 4.80
N ALA A 163 17.99 -35.63 4.43
CA ALA A 163 19.41 -35.39 4.14
C ALA A 163 20.28 -35.33 5.41
N ALA A 164 19.68 -34.95 6.54
CA ALA A 164 20.33 -34.99 7.86
C ALA A 164 20.41 -36.41 8.43
N LEU A 165 19.48 -37.30 8.06
CA LEU A 165 19.42 -38.68 8.55
C LEU A 165 20.75 -39.44 8.37
N PRO A 166 21.38 -39.47 7.17
CA PRO A 166 22.68 -40.10 6.99
C PRO A 166 23.77 -39.47 7.85
N ALA A 167 23.78 -38.16 8.06
CA ALA A 167 24.77 -37.49 8.92
C ALA A 167 24.59 -37.80 10.41
N ILE A 168 23.33 -37.99 10.85
CA ILE A 168 22.98 -38.41 12.22
C ILE A 168 23.41 -39.87 12.47
N PHE A 169 23.21 -40.76 11.47
CA PHE A 169 23.47 -42.20 11.60
C PHE A 169 24.90 -42.63 11.22
N SER A 170 25.61 -41.91 10.33
CA SER A 170 26.96 -42.28 9.88
C SER A 170 28.10 -41.50 10.55
N GLY A 171 27.81 -40.37 11.20
CA GLY A 171 28.82 -39.44 11.71
C GLY A 171 29.15 -39.54 13.20
N GLY A 172 28.63 -40.54 13.93
CA GLY A 172 28.80 -40.63 15.40
C GLY A 172 28.18 -39.45 16.15
N LEU A 173 27.22 -38.75 15.53
CA LEU A 173 26.59 -37.53 16.07
C LEU A 173 25.76 -37.83 17.32
N MET A 174 25.07 -38.98 17.35
CA MET A 174 24.41 -39.50 18.55
C MET A 174 25.39 -39.84 19.69
N GLU A 175 26.56 -40.38 19.36
CA GLU A 175 27.59 -40.72 20.36
C GLU A 175 28.28 -39.48 20.94
N ARG A 176 28.48 -38.43 20.11
CA ARG A 176 29.00 -37.12 20.55
C ARG A 176 27.98 -36.28 21.32
N ALA A 177 26.70 -36.35 20.94
CA ALA A 177 25.60 -35.72 21.66
C ALA A 177 25.35 -36.37 23.04
N TRP A 178 25.49 -37.70 23.13
CA TRP A 178 25.37 -38.45 24.39
C TRP A 178 26.55 -38.22 25.34
N ASN A 179 27.77 -38.04 24.80
CA ASN A 179 28.98 -37.75 25.58
C ASN A 179 29.21 -36.26 25.89
N GLY A 180 28.23 -35.38 25.64
CA GLY A 180 28.24 -33.98 26.07
C GLY A 180 29.22 -33.05 25.34
N SER A 181 29.83 -33.47 24.23
CA SER A 181 30.80 -32.64 23.50
C SER A 181 30.11 -31.73 22.49
N PHE A 182 29.62 -30.58 22.98
CA PHE A 182 29.04 -29.48 22.19
C PHE A 182 30.07 -28.40 21.80
N ALA A 183 31.35 -28.76 21.66
CA ALA A 183 32.41 -27.76 21.52
C ALA A 183 32.39 -26.97 20.19
N ASP A 184 31.81 -27.50 19.10
CA ASP A 184 31.83 -26.82 17.78
C ASP A 184 30.42 -26.70 17.13
N PRO A 185 29.51 -25.85 17.66
CA PRO A 185 28.21 -25.60 17.04
C PRO A 185 28.33 -24.95 15.64
N LEU A 186 29.41 -24.20 15.38
CA LEU A 186 29.65 -23.54 14.09
C LEU A 186 29.90 -24.53 12.93
N ARG A 187 30.50 -25.69 13.23
CA ARG A 187 30.77 -26.73 12.21
C ARG A 187 29.50 -27.51 11.84
N LEU A 188 28.59 -27.70 12.79
CA LEU A 188 27.25 -28.25 12.53
C LEU A 188 26.41 -27.30 11.67
N ILE A 189 26.52 -25.99 11.88
CA ILE A 189 25.88 -24.97 11.03
C ILE A 189 26.50 -24.94 9.63
N SER A 190 27.81 -25.18 9.49
CA SER A 190 28.49 -25.15 8.19
C SER A 190 28.11 -26.32 7.25
N SER A 191 27.79 -27.51 7.78
CA SER A 191 27.38 -28.67 6.97
C SER A 191 25.89 -28.66 6.62
N PHE A 192 25.04 -28.03 7.43
CA PHE A 192 23.63 -27.75 7.13
C PHE A 192 23.42 -26.44 6.34
N GLY A 193 24.42 -25.56 6.33
CA GLY A 193 24.29 -24.14 6.02
C GLY A 193 24.00 -23.80 4.56
N ALA A 194 24.53 -24.55 3.58
CA ALA A 194 24.32 -24.21 2.17
C ALA A 194 22.91 -24.58 1.66
N GLY A 195 22.42 -25.77 2.02
CA GLY A 195 21.08 -26.23 1.63
C GLY A 195 19.96 -25.49 2.38
N LEU A 196 20.14 -25.23 3.68
CA LEU A 196 19.16 -24.53 4.50
C LEU A 196 19.14 -23.02 4.21
N ALA A 197 20.29 -22.39 3.96
CA ALA A 197 20.33 -21.00 3.47
C ALA A 197 19.74 -20.89 2.05
N GLY A 198 20.02 -21.84 1.16
CA GLY A 198 19.40 -21.90 -0.17
C GLY A 198 17.87 -22.01 -0.10
N PHE A 199 17.35 -22.83 0.80
CA PHE A 199 15.92 -22.95 1.07
C PHE A 199 15.32 -21.66 1.65
N PHE A 200 15.97 -21.07 2.65
CA PHE A 200 15.51 -19.82 3.26
C PHE A 200 15.47 -18.69 2.23
N LEU A 201 16.49 -18.61 1.38
CA LEU A 201 16.57 -17.63 0.30
C LEU A 201 15.52 -17.90 -0.79
N PHE A 202 15.32 -19.16 -1.18
CA PHE A 202 14.28 -19.55 -2.14
C PHE A 202 12.88 -19.21 -1.63
N THR A 203 12.57 -19.58 -0.38
CA THR A 203 11.27 -19.27 0.22
C THR A 203 11.07 -17.77 0.36
N MET A 204 12.07 -17.01 0.83
CA MET A 204 12.03 -15.54 0.87
C MET A 204 11.74 -14.93 -0.50
N ILE A 205 12.44 -15.34 -1.56
CA ILE A 205 12.21 -14.84 -2.92
C ILE A 205 10.79 -15.19 -3.40
N LEU A 206 10.33 -16.41 -3.11
CA LEU A 206 9.01 -16.85 -3.49
C LEU A 206 7.90 -16.08 -2.74
N GLN A 207 8.07 -15.83 -1.43
CA GLN A 207 7.16 -14.98 -0.64
C GLN A 207 7.06 -13.59 -1.27
N PHE A 208 8.22 -13.00 -1.54
CA PHE A 208 8.34 -11.68 -2.12
C PHE A 208 7.69 -11.62 -3.50
N GLY A 209 7.92 -12.63 -4.34
CA GLY A 209 7.33 -12.75 -5.66
C GLY A 209 5.80 -12.81 -5.63
N VAL A 210 5.21 -13.65 -4.77
CA VAL A 210 3.74 -13.76 -4.64
C VAL A 210 3.15 -12.44 -4.16
N GLN A 211 3.75 -11.82 -3.14
CA GLN A 211 3.27 -10.55 -2.62
C GLN A 211 3.32 -9.45 -3.68
N LEU A 212 4.42 -9.37 -4.44
CA LEU A 212 4.58 -8.40 -5.51
C LEU A 212 3.57 -8.62 -6.65
N CYS A 213 3.30 -9.89 -7.00
CA CYS A 213 2.26 -10.25 -7.96
C CYS A 213 0.87 -9.79 -7.48
N GLY A 214 0.50 -10.11 -6.24
CA GLY A 214 -0.79 -9.72 -5.67
C GLY A 214 -0.98 -8.20 -5.62
N GLN A 215 0.04 -7.47 -5.16
CA GLN A 215 0.02 -6.00 -5.13
C GLN A 215 -0.04 -5.38 -6.53
N SER A 216 0.53 -6.03 -7.54
CA SER A 216 0.45 -5.57 -8.94
C SER A 216 -0.96 -5.73 -9.52
N PHE A 217 -1.70 -6.76 -9.12
CA PHE A 217 -3.10 -6.95 -9.50
C PHE A 217 -4.05 -5.94 -8.85
N LEU A 218 -3.75 -5.56 -7.60
CA LEU A 218 -4.61 -4.69 -6.79
C LEU A 218 -4.26 -3.20 -6.88
N CYS A 219 -3.16 -2.83 -7.55
CA CYS A 219 -2.65 -1.46 -7.58
C CYS A 219 -3.59 -0.43 -8.22
N PHE A 220 -4.54 -0.85 -9.06
CA PHE A 220 -5.48 0.07 -9.70
C PHE A 220 -6.77 0.28 -8.92
N THR A 221 -6.97 -0.39 -7.79
CA THR A 221 -8.22 -0.29 -7.01
C THR A 221 -8.55 1.16 -6.62
N TYR A 222 -7.58 1.90 -6.08
CA TYR A 222 -7.77 3.32 -5.76
C TYR A 222 -7.86 4.22 -6.99
N PRO A 223 -6.97 4.12 -8.01
CA PRO A 223 -7.13 4.86 -9.26
C PRO A 223 -8.49 4.65 -9.94
N VAL A 224 -9.03 3.42 -9.92
CA VAL A 224 -10.36 3.10 -10.46
C VAL A 224 -11.44 3.75 -9.59
N ALA A 225 -11.37 3.64 -8.26
CA ALA A 225 -12.38 4.24 -7.38
C ALA A 225 -12.44 5.77 -7.47
N VAL A 226 -11.30 6.41 -7.71
CA VAL A 226 -11.21 7.86 -7.92
C VAL A 226 -11.67 8.25 -9.32
N ASN A 227 -11.26 7.51 -10.36
CA ASN A 227 -11.47 7.94 -11.75
C ASN A 227 -12.74 7.43 -12.41
N GLU A 228 -13.22 6.26 -12.02
CA GLU A 228 -14.40 5.62 -12.61
C GLU A 228 -15.60 5.64 -11.67
N SER A 229 -15.43 6.20 -10.46
CA SER A 229 -16.46 6.20 -9.41
C SER A 229 -17.05 4.81 -9.11
N ALA A 230 -16.32 3.74 -9.47
CA ALA A 230 -16.65 2.36 -9.12
C ALA A 230 -16.08 2.06 -7.75
N PHE A 231 -16.90 1.58 -6.81
CA PHE A 231 -16.49 1.35 -5.43
C PHE A 231 -16.49 -0.14 -5.09
N ASN A 232 -15.89 -0.50 -3.95
CA ASN A 232 -15.97 -1.84 -3.36
C ASN A 232 -15.37 -2.92 -4.28
N PHE A 233 -16.00 -4.09 -4.38
CA PHE A 233 -15.54 -5.19 -5.21
C PHE A 233 -15.58 -4.88 -6.72
N ASP A 234 -16.39 -3.94 -7.17
CA ASP A 234 -16.40 -3.52 -8.57
C ASP A 234 -15.09 -2.82 -8.94
N ALA A 235 -14.58 -1.98 -8.03
CA ALA A 235 -13.28 -1.34 -8.18
C ALA A 235 -12.15 -2.37 -8.26
N VAL A 236 -12.21 -3.39 -7.41
CA VAL A 236 -11.22 -4.47 -7.37
C VAL A 236 -11.30 -5.35 -8.63
N GLY A 237 -12.49 -5.79 -9.02
CA GLY A 237 -12.69 -6.60 -10.22
C GLY A 237 -12.24 -5.88 -11.48
N ARG A 238 -12.51 -4.57 -11.57
CA ARG A 238 -12.01 -3.70 -12.62
C ARG A 238 -10.48 -3.56 -12.59
N SER A 239 -9.88 -3.41 -11.41
CA SER A 239 -8.42 -3.43 -11.24
C SER A 239 -7.80 -4.73 -11.76
N LEU A 240 -8.34 -5.89 -11.37
CA LEU A 240 -7.88 -7.20 -11.83
C LEU A 240 -7.97 -7.36 -13.35
N LYS A 241 -9.08 -6.91 -13.95
CA LYS A 241 -9.29 -6.98 -15.41
C LYS A 241 -8.31 -6.11 -16.19
N LEU A 242 -7.99 -4.92 -15.69
CA LEU A 242 -7.00 -4.03 -16.31
C LEU A 242 -5.57 -4.55 -16.10
N ALA A 243 -5.25 -4.97 -14.88
CA ALA A 243 -3.92 -5.44 -14.52
C ALA A 243 -3.56 -6.76 -15.22
N SER A 244 -4.49 -7.73 -15.31
CA SER A 244 -4.26 -9.03 -15.96
C SER A 244 -3.82 -8.91 -17.42
N LYS A 245 -4.44 -8.01 -18.20
CA LYS A 245 -4.11 -7.82 -19.62
C LYS A 245 -2.70 -7.26 -19.85
N ARG A 246 -2.08 -6.63 -18.84
CA ARG A 246 -0.74 -6.01 -18.94
C ARG A 246 0.16 -6.36 -17.74
N PHE A 247 -0.07 -7.51 -17.14
CA PHE A 247 0.53 -7.91 -15.86
C PHE A 247 2.06 -7.83 -15.87
N GLY A 248 2.72 -8.42 -16.88
CA GLY A 248 4.18 -8.46 -16.94
C GLY A 248 4.85 -7.07 -16.95
N ARG A 249 4.21 -6.08 -17.57
CA ARG A 249 4.71 -4.70 -17.59
C ARG A 249 4.50 -4.00 -16.25
N ILE A 250 3.34 -4.18 -15.64
CA ILE A 250 3.02 -3.59 -14.32
C ILE A 250 3.97 -4.18 -13.28
N LEU A 251 4.10 -5.51 -13.26
CA LEU A 251 5.02 -6.23 -12.39
C LEU A 251 6.46 -5.75 -12.58
N GLY A 252 6.93 -5.65 -13.83
CA GLY A 252 8.29 -5.18 -14.13
C GLY A 252 8.57 -3.76 -13.65
N VAL A 253 7.61 -2.83 -13.81
CA VAL A 253 7.75 -1.45 -13.32
C VAL A 253 7.75 -1.40 -11.79
N LYS A 254 6.87 -2.15 -11.12
CA LYS A 254 6.82 -2.19 -9.65
C LYS A 254 8.06 -2.88 -9.06
N ALA A 255 8.53 -3.96 -9.67
CA ALA A 255 9.79 -4.62 -9.31
C ALA A 255 10.98 -3.66 -9.41
N LEU A 256 11.10 -2.93 -10.53
CA LEU A 256 12.19 -1.98 -10.75
C LEU A 256 12.13 -0.84 -9.74
N PHE A 257 10.94 -0.28 -9.49
CA PHE A 257 10.76 0.75 -8.46
C PHE A 257 11.19 0.25 -7.08
N LEU A 258 10.73 -0.95 -6.69
CA LEU A 258 11.05 -1.54 -5.40
C LEU A 258 12.54 -1.83 -5.26
N LEU A 259 13.21 -2.27 -6.34
CA LEU A 259 14.67 -2.43 -6.37
C LEU A 259 15.39 -1.08 -6.14
N ILE A 260 14.94 0.00 -6.78
CA ILE A 260 15.51 1.34 -6.56
C ILE A 260 15.34 1.77 -5.10
N VAL A 261 14.14 1.58 -4.53
CA VAL A 261 13.87 1.91 -3.12
C VAL A 261 14.77 1.09 -2.19
N LEU A 262 14.87 -0.22 -2.42
CA LEU A 262 15.74 -1.11 -1.63
C LEU A 262 17.21 -0.69 -1.69
N CYS A 263 17.72 -0.37 -2.88
CA CYS A 263 19.09 0.14 -3.03
C CYS A 263 19.29 1.47 -2.28
N GLY A 264 18.29 2.36 -2.31
CA GLY A 264 18.32 3.61 -1.57
C GLY A 264 18.31 3.42 -0.05
N GLU A 265 17.45 2.53 0.45
CA GLU A 265 17.39 2.18 1.87
C GLU A 265 18.68 1.52 2.35
N LEU A 266 19.26 0.60 1.56
CA LEU A 266 20.53 -0.03 1.88
C LEU A 266 21.69 0.98 1.92
N ALA A 267 21.71 1.94 0.99
CA ALA A 267 22.71 3.01 0.99
C ALA A 267 22.57 3.93 2.20
N LEU A 268 21.34 4.33 2.55
CA LEU A 268 21.08 5.12 3.76
C LEU A 268 21.43 4.36 5.04
N GLY A 269 21.12 3.05 5.09
CA GLY A 269 21.48 2.18 6.21
C GLY A 269 23.00 2.02 6.36
N ALA A 270 23.74 1.87 5.26
CA ALA A 270 25.20 1.83 5.28
C ALA A 270 25.81 3.14 5.81
N LEU A 271 25.21 4.29 5.47
CA LEU A 271 25.63 5.60 5.98
C LEU A 271 25.33 5.82 7.48
N MET A 272 24.38 5.08 8.05
CA MET A 272 24.08 5.11 9.49
C MET A 272 25.13 4.37 10.34
N LEU A 273 25.84 3.41 9.73
CA LEU A 273 26.74 2.50 10.44
C LEU A 273 27.88 3.25 11.17
N PRO A 274 28.55 4.26 10.58
CA PRO A 274 29.55 5.07 11.30
C PRO A 274 28.97 5.82 12.52
N GLY A 275 27.76 6.37 12.42
CA GLY A 275 27.12 7.06 13.54
C GLY A 275 26.82 6.12 14.72
N ILE A 276 26.38 4.90 14.41
CA ILE A 276 26.14 3.84 15.40
C ILE A 276 27.47 3.39 16.04
N LEU A 277 28.52 3.19 15.24
CA LEU A 277 29.82 2.80 15.76
C LEU A 277 30.40 3.85 16.73
N LEU A 278 30.24 5.14 16.41
CA LEU A 278 30.68 6.24 17.30
C LEU A 278 29.89 6.31 18.62
N LEU A 279 28.61 5.91 18.61
CA LEU A 279 27.80 5.78 19.82
C LEU A 279 28.26 4.61 20.70
N ILE A 280 28.67 3.49 20.09
CA ILE A 280 29.13 2.29 20.80
C ILE A 280 30.53 2.50 21.37
N ASP A 281 31.44 3.07 20.58
CA ASP A 281 32.86 3.22 20.94
C ASP A 281 33.04 4.04 22.23
N SER A 282 32.08 4.94 22.56
CA SER A 282 31.90 5.66 23.84
C SER A 282 33.18 6.20 24.53
N ALA A 283 34.28 6.31 23.77
CA ALA A 283 35.61 6.63 24.26
C ALA A 283 35.74 8.11 24.67
N SER A 284 34.83 8.98 24.22
CA SER A 284 34.79 10.39 24.59
C SER A 284 33.38 10.98 24.50
N ALA A 285 33.10 12.01 25.30
CA ALA A 285 31.85 12.78 25.18
C ALA A 285 31.68 13.42 23.78
N ALA A 286 32.79 13.72 23.12
CA ALA A 286 32.81 14.25 21.74
C ALA A 286 32.37 13.20 20.71
N SER A 287 32.80 11.94 20.85
CA SER A 287 32.41 10.85 19.93
C SER A 287 30.92 10.49 20.10
N VAL A 288 30.41 10.48 21.33
CA VAL A 288 28.97 10.30 21.59
C VAL A 288 28.16 11.44 20.99
N THR A 289 28.58 12.69 21.19
CA THR A 289 27.88 13.86 20.61
C THR A 289 27.88 13.82 19.09
N ALA A 290 29.01 13.50 18.45
CA ALA A 290 29.11 13.35 17.01
C ALA A 290 28.21 12.20 16.49
N GLY A 291 28.19 11.07 17.19
CA GLY A 291 27.30 9.95 16.88
C GLY A 291 25.83 10.34 16.92
N ILE A 292 25.38 11.04 17.97
CA ILE A 292 23.99 11.53 18.10
C ILE A 292 23.64 12.45 16.93
N VAL A 293 24.48 13.42 16.61
CA VAL A 293 24.21 14.40 15.54
C VAL A 293 24.10 13.71 14.18
N ILE A 294 25.06 12.82 13.86
CA ILE A 294 25.07 12.10 12.59
C ILE A 294 23.81 11.22 12.46
N SER A 295 23.49 10.45 13.50
CA SER A 295 22.28 9.61 13.50
C SER A 295 21.00 10.42 13.39
N ALA A 296 20.90 11.57 14.07
CA ALA A 296 19.72 12.43 13.99
C ALA A 296 19.53 13.02 12.58
N VAL A 297 20.60 13.52 11.96
CA VAL A 297 20.56 14.08 10.60
C VAL A 297 20.17 13.00 9.58
N LEU A 298 20.78 11.82 9.66
CA LEU A 298 20.45 10.73 8.76
C LEU A 298 19.03 10.18 8.99
N ALA A 299 18.52 10.20 10.23
CA ALA A 299 17.16 9.77 10.53
C ALA A 299 16.13 10.73 9.92
N LEU A 300 16.43 12.04 9.95
CA LEU A 300 15.63 13.06 9.28
C LEU A 300 15.66 12.86 7.75
N ALA A 301 16.83 12.57 7.18
CA ALA A 301 16.98 12.28 5.76
C ALA A 301 16.20 11.02 5.34
N ALA A 302 16.28 9.94 6.13
CA ALA A 302 15.52 8.71 5.92
C ALA A 302 14.00 8.98 5.97
N THR A 303 13.54 9.76 6.96
CA THR A 303 12.12 10.14 7.08
C THR A 303 11.64 10.92 5.86
N CYS A 304 12.44 11.88 5.38
CA CYS A 304 12.15 12.62 4.16
C CYS A 304 12.09 11.72 2.92
N ALA A 305 13.02 10.77 2.80
CA ALA A 305 13.03 9.78 1.72
C ALA A 305 11.76 8.90 1.77
N THR A 306 11.36 8.42 2.94
CA THR A 306 10.12 7.64 3.14
C THR A 306 8.90 8.44 2.71
N ILE A 307 8.80 9.73 3.08
CA ILE A 307 7.68 10.59 2.65
C ILE A 307 7.63 10.74 1.13
N VAL A 308 8.78 10.92 0.47
CA VAL A 308 8.84 11.01 -0.99
C VAL A 308 8.38 9.68 -1.62
N CYS A 309 8.82 8.54 -1.09
CA CYS A 309 8.41 7.22 -1.55
C CYS A 309 6.90 6.97 -1.37
N THR A 310 6.33 7.33 -0.23
CA THR A 310 4.89 7.13 0.05
C THR A 310 3.99 8.03 -0.80
N LEU A 311 4.50 9.15 -1.33
CA LEU A 311 3.82 9.98 -2.32
C LEU A 311 4.07 9.50 -3.76
N TYR A 312 5.26 8.96 -4.04
CA TYR A 312 5.61 8.48 -5.37
C TYR A 312 4.84 7.21 -5.75
N VAL A 313 4.58 6.30 -4.82
CA VAL A 313 3.81 5.07 -5.09
C VAL A 313 2.42 5.35 -5.67
N PRO A 314 1.57 6.19 -5.05
CA PRO A 314 0.28 6.57 -5.62
C PRO A 314 0.40 7.29 -6.98
N ALA A 315 1.44 8.10 -7.18
CA ALA A 315 1.70 8.75 -8.46
C ALA A 315 2.01 7.72 -9.55
N LEU A 316 2.86 6.73 -9.24
CA LEU A 316 3.23 5.65 -10.15
C LEU A 316 2.03 4.77 -10.50
N ASP A 317 1.25 4.34 -9.51
CA ASP A 317 0.05 3.52 -9.70
C ASP A 317 -1.00 4.26 -10.54
N THR A 318 -1.17 5.57 -10.32
CA THR A 318 -2.05 6.42 -11.12
C THR A 318 -1.59 6.46 -12.57
N VAL A 319 -0.31 6.72 -12.84
CA VAL A 319 0.24 6.74 -14.21
C VAL A 319 0.13 5.37 -14.88
N LEU A 320 0.40 4.28 -14.16
CA LEU A 320 0.23 2.92 -14.68
C LEU A 320 -1.23 2.61 -15.02
N TYR A 321 -2.18 3.09 -14.22
CA TYR A 321 -3.61 2.98 -14.51
C TYR A 321 -3.97 3.72 -15.80
N TYR A 322 -3.54 4.97 -15.96
CA TYR A 322 -3.78 5.75 -17.17
C TYR A 322 -3.13 5.10 -18.40
N ASP A 323 -1.88 4.62 -18.32
CA ASP A 323 -1.19 3.92 -19.40
C ASP A 323 -1.91 2.61 -19.78
N ALA A 324 -2.33 1.81 -18.79
CA ALA A 324 -3.06 0.57 -19.04
C ALA A 324 -4.39 0.85 -19.74
N ARG A 325 -5.12 1.88 -19.31
CA ARG A 325 -6.42 2.25 -19.87
C ARG A 325 -6.29 2.83 -21.28
N VAL A 326 -5.34 3.74 -21.53
CA VAL A 326 -5.08 4.29 -22.88
C VAL A 326 -4.74 3.19 -23.88
N ARG A 327 -3.98 2.16 -23.46
CA ARG A 327 -3.61 1.02 -24.32
C ARG A 327 -4.75 0.06 -24.62
N LEU A 328 -5.79 0.01 -23.78
CA LEU A 328 -6.87 -0.96 -23.88
C LEU A 328 -8.16 -0.35 -24.43
N GLU A 329 -8.41 0.93 -24.12
CA GLU A 329 -9.67 1.63 -24.35
C GLU A 329 -9.49 2.91 -25.18
N GLY A 330 -8.24 3.30 -25.52
CA GLY A 330 -7.93 4.52 -26.26
C GLY A 330 -7.82 5.78 -25.38
N ASP A 331 -7.59 6.93 -26.01
CA ASP A 331 -7.36 8.23 -25.35
C ASP A 331 -8.64 9.08 -25.20
N ALA A 332 -9.78 8.65 -25.79
CA ALA A 332 -11.01 9.43 -25.83
C ALA A 332 -11.55 9.82 -24.43
N TRP A 333 -11.40 8.95 -23.44
CA TRP A 333 -11.87 9.18 -22.07
C TRP A 333 -11.03 10.21 -21.29
N LEU A 334 -9.79 10.50 -21.72
CA LEU A 334 -8.94 11.53 -21.10
C LEU A 334 -9.47 12.94 -21.37
N ARG A 335 -10.19 13.12 -22.48
CA ARG A 335 -10.73 14.42 -22.93
C ARG A 335 -12.13 14.70 -22.40
N MET A 336 -12.76 13.73 -21.74
CA MET A 336 -13.99 13.97 -20.99
C MET A 336 -13.62 14.70 -19.70
N GLU A 337 -13.89 15.99 -19.64
CA GLU A 337 -13.69 16.79 -18.43
C GLU A 337 -14.60 16.23 -17.33
N LYS A 338 -14.01 15.67 -16.28
CA LYS A 338 -14.78 15.05 -15.20
C LYS A 338 -15.29 16.11 -14.23
N PRO A 339 -16.53 16.01 -13.73
CA PRO A 339 -17.07 16.93 -12.73
C PRO A 339 -16.23 17.01 -11.45
N GLU A 340 -15.48 15.95 -11.12
CA GLU A 340 -14.55 15.90 -9.97
C GLU A 340 -13.27 16.75 -10.15
N ALA A 341 -12.96 17.21 -11.36
CA ALA A 341 -11.83 18.11 -11.63
C ALA A 341 -12.05 19.53 -11.09
N ARG A 342 -13.29 19.89 -10.70
CA ARG A 342 -13.56 21.15 -10.01
C ARG A 342 -12.93 21.12 -8.62
N SER A 343 -11.90 21.94 -8.41
CA SER A 343 -11.27 22.17 -7.12
C SER A 343 -12.18 22.99 -6.19
N GLY A 344 -13.31 22.44 -5.78
CA GLY A 344 -14.28 23.10 -4.89
C GLY A 344 -15.03 22.11 -4.01
N PRO A 345 -15.61 22.58 -2.89
CA PRO A 345 -16.40 21.75 -1.96
C PRO A 345 -17.63 21.09 -2.60
N GLU A 346 -18.03 21.53 -3.80
CA GLU A 346 -19.16 21.01 -4.58
C GLU A 346 -18.79 19.82 -5.49
N ALA A 347 -17.49 19.53 -5.71
CA ALA A 347 -17.05 18.38 -6.50
C ALA A 347 -17.21 17.03 -5.78
N TYR A 348 -17.74 17.07 -4.56
CA TYR A 348 -18.13 15.91 -3.78
C TYR A 348 -19.61 16.04 -3.43
N PRO A 349 -20.54 15.77 -4.38
CA PRO A 349 -21.93 15.60 -3.98
C PRO A 349 -21.98 14.43 -3.01
N ALA A 350 -22.43 14.72 -1.79
CA ALA A 350 -22.60 13.74 -0.74
C ALA A 350 -23.65 12.72 -1.17
N GLY A 351 -23.23 11.61 -1.77
CA GLY A 351 -23.93 10.31 -1.77
C GLY A 351 -25.43 10.24 -2.13
N GLN A 352 -26.06 11.30 -2.64
CA GLN A 352 -27.50 11.31 -2.96
C GLN A 352 -27.75 11.29 -4.47
N ALA A 353 -26.90 11.91 -5.29
CA ALA A 353 -27.09 11.94 -6.74
C ALA A 353 -27.11 10.53 -7.39
N HIS A 354 -26.32 9.58 -6.88
CA HIS A 354 -26.24 8.25 -7.50
C HIS A 354 -27.39 7.30 -7.12
N TYR A 355 -28.13 7.59 -6.04
CA TYR A 355 -29.34 6.86 -5.67
C TYR A 355 -30.59 7.54 -6.25
N ASP A 356 -30.61 8.86 -6.32
CA ASP A 356 -31.75 9.61 -6.87
C ASP A 356 -31.84 9.46 -8.39
N GLU A 357 -30.73 9.38 -9.12
CA GLU A 357 -30.75 9.24 -10.59
C GLU A 357 -31.16 7.81 -11.03
N ALA A 358 -30.78 6.78 -10.28
CA ALA A 358 -31.23 5.40 -10.50
C ALA A 358 -32.71 5.19 -10.07
N ALA A 359 -33.17 5.90 -9.04
CA ALA A 359 -34.57 5.91 -8.64
C ALA A 359 -35.45 6.69 -9.63
N GLN A 360 -34.99 7.84 -10.13
CA GLN A 360 -35.71 8.65 -11.12
C GLN A 360 -35.76 7.99 -12.50
N THR A 361 -34.71 7.28 -12.91
CA THR A 361 -34.71 6.53 -14.18
C THR A 361 -35.71 5.36 -14.12
N ASN A 362 -35.75 4.60 -13.01
CA ASN A 362 -36.75 3.56 -12.80
C ASN A 362 -38.18 4.11 -12.70
N GLN A 363 -38.38 5.29 -12.12
CA GLN A 363 -39.70 5.91 -11.98
C GLN A 363 -40.21 6.51 -13.31
N ASN A 364 -39.29 6.98 -14.17
CA ASN A 364 -39.60 7.47 -15.51
C ASN A 364 -39.86 6.32 -16.49
N ASP A 365 -39.13 5.20 -16.37
CA ASP A 365 -39.42 3.99 -17.14
C ASP A 365 -40.73 3.32 -16.71
N ALA A 366 -41.03 3.28 -15.40
CA ALA A 366 -42.32 2.81 -14.91
C ALA A 366 -43.50 3.71 -15.34
N ARG A 367 -43.30 5.04 -15.44
CA ARG A 367 -44.31 5.97 -15.98
C ARG A 367 -44.52 5.84 -17.48
N ARG A 368 -43.47 5.53 -18.25
CA ARG A 368 -43.59 5.27 -19.70
C ARG A 368 -44.32 3.95 -19.97
N VAL A 369 -44.03 2.89 -19.20
CA VAL A 369 -44.73 1.61 -19.32
C VAL A 369 -46.21 1.71 -18.87
N GLY A 370 -46.54 2.64 -17.97
CA GLY A 370 -47.92 2.90 -17.53
C GLY A 370 -48.78 3.75 -18.48
N GLN A 371 -48.20 4.40 -19.50
CA GLN A 371 -48.94 5.23 -20.47
C GLN A 371 -49.28 4.51 -21.78
N ASP A 372 -48.58 3.43 -22.12
CA ASP A 372 -48.81 2.67 -23.36
C ASP A 372 -49.76 1.46 -23.18
N GLY A 373 -50.43 1.37 -22.01
CA GLY A 373 -51.24 0.22 -21.59
C GLY A 373 -52.75 0.45 -21.49
N ALA A 374 -53.34 1.33 -22.31
CA ALA A 374 -54.81 1.47 -22.39
C ALA A 374 -55.35 0.77 -23.65
N PRO A 375 -56.19 -0.29 -23.53
CA PRO A 375 -56.74 -0.98 -24.69
C PRO A 375 -57.83 -0.12 -25.36
N GLY A 376 -57.55 0.32 -26.58
CA GLY A 376 -58.53 0.89 -27.50
C GLY A 376 -59.51 -0.18 -27.95
N ASN A 377 -60.79 0.08 -27.69
CA ASN A 377 -61.94 -0.77 -27.96
C ASN A 377 -62.30 -0.73 -29.45
N GLU A 378 -61.82 -1.68 -30.25
CA GLU A 378 -62.30 -1.90 -31.63
C GLU A 378 -63.56 -2.77 -31.61
N ASN A 379 -64.71 -2.12 -31.57
CA ASN A 379 -66.01 -2.75 -31.80
C ASN A 379 -66.25 -2.81 -33.31
N ASN A 380 -66.23 -4.02 -33.85
CA ASN A 380 -66.55 -4.33 -35.25
C ASN A 380 -68.04 -4.70 -35.31
N GLY A 381 -68.86 -3.95 -36.05
CA GLY A 381 -70.28 -4.27 -36.21
C GLY A 381 -71.08 -3.32 -37.09
N GLY A 382 -71.49 -3.81 -38.26
CA GLY A 382 -72.57 -3.30 -39.11
C GLY A 382 -72.16 -2.16 -40.06
N GLU A 383 -72.69 -2.03 -41.27
CA GLU A 383 -73.73 -2.76 -41.99
C GLU A 383 -73.75 -2.23 -43.44
N TYR A 384 -74.37 -3.00 -44.33
CA TYR A 384 -74.52 -2.72 -45.75
C TYR A 384 -75.48 -1.54 -46.02
N GLY A 385 -75.16 -0.74 -47.04
CA GLY A 385 -76.10 -0.28 -48.07
C GLY A 385 -77.06 0.88 -47.75
N ALA A 386 -76.83 2.02 -48.42
CA ALA A 386 -77.74 2.66 -49.40
C ALA A 386 -77.26 4.09 -49.69
#